data_AF-E0NW50-F1
#
_entry.id   AF-E0NW50-F1
#
_cell.length_a   1.000
_cell.length_b   1.000
_cell.length_c   1.000
_cell.angle_alpha   90.00
_cell.angle_beta   90.00
_cell.angle_gamma   90.00
#
_symmetry.space_group_name_H-M   'P 1'
#
loop_
_entity.id
_entity.type
_entity.pdbx_description
1 polymer ?
#
loop_
_entity_poly.entity_id
_entity_poly.type
_entity_poly.pdbx_seq_one_letter_code
_entity_poly.pdbx_strand_id
1 'polypeptide(L)' 'MEEMEKRGYNVSAEWKDKNYRGRTAEKYDNLKEEIIGSPIYKEHNIEYLADCIENLRDKGIHLKV' A
#
# COMPACT_ATOMS: atom_id res chain seq x y z
N MET A 1 0.18 5.86 7.99
CA MET A 1 -0.28 5.67 9.39
C MET A 1 -1.49 6.54 9.72
N GLU A 2 -1.55 7.75 9.16
CA GLU A 2 -2.67 8.69 9.34
C GLU A 2 -4.06 8.08 9.14
N GLU A 3 -4.30 7.32 8.07
CA GLU A 3 -5.60 6.67 7.85
C GLU A 3 -5.97 5.65 8.95
N MET A 4 -4.98 4.93 9.49
CA MET A 4 -5.22 3.99 10.61
C MET A 4 -5.55 4.75 11.89
N GLU A 5 -4.82 5.82 12.20
CA GLU A 5 -5.12 6.68 13.35
C GLU A 5 -6.51 7.31 13.22
N LYS A 6 -6.87 7.78 12.03
CA LYS A 6 -8.20 8.35 11.73
C LYS A 6 -9.33 7.35 11.92
N ARG A 7 -9.09 6.06 11.61
CA ARG A 7 -10.04 4.97 11.85
C ARG A 7 -10.06 4.49 13.31
N GLY A 8 -9.27 5.08 14.21
CA GLY A 8 -9.25 4.77 15.64
C GLY A 8 -8.40 3.56 16.01
N TYR A 9 -7.49 3.11 15.15
CA TYR A 9 -6.57 2.03 15.50
C TYR A 9 -5.51 2.51 16.50
N ASN A 10 -5.29 1.74 17.57
CA ASN A 10 -4.21 1.95 18.54
C ASN A 10 -2.89 1.40 17.97
N VAL A 11 -2.20 2.23 17.20
CA VAL A 11 -0.91 1.89 16.58
C VAL A 11 0.26 2.17 17.51
N SER A 12 1.21 1.24 17.59
CA SER A 12 2.46 1.46 18.33
C SER A 12 3.35 2.45 17.59
N ALA A 13 4.13 3.26 18.30
CA ALA A 13 4.97 4.30 17.69
C ALA A 13 6.00 3.73 16.70
N GLU A 14 6.50 2.52 16.96
CA GLU A 14 7.47 1.80 16.15
C GLU A 14 6.96 1.52 14.74
N TRP A 15 5.65 1.44 14.53
CA TRP A 15 5.06 1.22 13.20
C TRP A 15 5.23 2.43 12.27
N LYS A 16 5.60 3.59 12.82
CA LYS A 16 5.93 4.79 12.03
C LYS A 16 7.35 4.72 11.45
N ASP A 17 8.21 3.84 11.96
CA ASP A 17 9.52 3.59 11.38
C ASP A 17 9.40 2.63 10.19
N LYS A 18 9.70 3.11 8.98
CA LYS A 18 9.67 2.33 7.74
C LYS A 18 10.59 1.09 7.76
N ASN A 19 11.59 1.08 8.65
CA ASN A 19 12.55 -0.01 8.77
C ASN A 19 12.18 -1.03 9.87
N TYR A 20 11.12 -0.78 10.64
CA TYR A 20 10.65 -1.68 11.69
C TYR A 20 10.08 -2.98 11.12
N ARG A 21 10.51 -4.14 11.67
CA ARG A 21 10.11 -5.49 11.20
C ARG A 21 9.38 -6.31 12.26
N GLY A 22 8.76 -5.66 13.24
CA GLY A 22 8.12 -6.31 14.38
C GLY A 22 9.07 -6.47 15.56
N ARG A 23 8.59 -7.16 16.60
CA ARG A 23 9.32 -7.26 17.90
C ARG A 23 10.45 -8.29 17.88
N THR A 24 10.41 -9.27 16.98
CA THR A 24 11.32 -10.41 16.99
C THR A 24 12.42 -10.30 15.94
N ALA A 25 12.16 -9.60 14.83
CA ALA A 25 13.12 -9.47 13.74
C ALA A 25 13.91 -8.16 13.87
N GLU A 26 15.16 -8.20 13.43
CA GLU A 26 16.00 -7.00 13.35
C GLU A 26 15.43 -6.00 12.33
N LYS A 27 15.64 -4.72 12.59
CA LYS A 27 15.29 -3.65 11.66
C LYS A 27 16.11 -3.78 10.38
N TYR A 28 15.54 -3.30 9.29
CA TYR A 28 16.29 -3.20 8.03
C TYR A 28 17.22 -1.99 8.04
N ASP A 29 18.22 -2.05 7.17
CA ASP A 29 19.03 -0.88 6.84
C ASP A 29 18.19 0.15 6.08
N ASN A 30 18.46 1.42 6.36
CA ASN A 30 17.78 2.51 5.69
C ASN A 30 18.34 2.67 4.27
N LEU A 31 17.55 2.28 3.28
CA LEU A 31 17.91 2.38 1.87
C LEU A 31 17.90 3.84 1.39
N LYS A 32 18.76 4.13 0.42
CA LYS A 32 18.77 5.42 -0.28
C LYS A 32 17.51 5.56 -1.14
N GLU A 33 17.03 6.79 -1.27
CA GLU A 33 15.93 7.11 -2.17
C GLU A 33 16.37 6.97 -3.63
N GLU A 34 15.46 6.48 -4.47
CA GLU A 34 15.67 6.26 -5.89
C GLU A 34 14.54 6.93 -6.68
N ILE A 35 14.90 7.53 -7.82
CA ILE A 35 13.91 8.14 -8.71
C ILE A 35 13.25 7.02 -9.50
N ILE A 36 11.99 6.77 -9.20
CA ILE A 36 11.16 5.77 -9.87
C ILE A 36 10.29 6.41 -10.96
N GLY A 37 10.11 5.71 -12.07
CA GLY A 37 9.16 6.08 -13.11
C GLY A 37 7.71 5.81 -12.70
N SER A 38 6.76 6.33 -13.49
CA SER A 38 5.34 6.01 -13.35
C SER A 38 4.84 5.25 -14.58
N PRO A 39 4.19 4.08 -14.41
CA PRO A 39 3.92 3.39 -13.14
C PRO A 39 5.16 2.69 -12.57
N ILE A 40 5.20 2.49 -11.25
CA ILE A 40 6.27 1.74 -10.56
C ILE A 40 6.27 0.27 -11.04
N TYR A 41 5.09 -0.29 -11.23
CA TYR A 41 4.84 -1.66 -11.65
C TYR A 41 4.40 -1.70 -13.11
N LYS A 42 5.05 -2.53 -13.93
CA LYS A 42 4.81 -2.56 -15.38
C LYS A 42 3.42 -3.07 -15.71
N GLU A 43 2.89 -3.95 -14.87
CA GLU A 43 1.55 -4.50 -14.97
C GLU A 43 0.46 -3.46 -14.72
N HIS A 44 0.75 -2.31 -14.09
CA HIS A 44 -0.24 -1.24 -13.87
C HIS A 44 -0.51 -0.44 -15.15
N ASN A 45 -0.97 -1.14 -16.18
CA ASN A 45 -1.43 -0.58 -17.44
C ASN A 45 -2.97 -0.47 -17.46
N ILE A 46 -3.53 -0.03 -18.59
CA ILE A 46 -4.98 0.17 -18.74
C ILE A 46 -5.75 -1.16 -18.70
N GLU A 47 -5.17 -2.24 -19.21
CA GLU A 47 -5.78 -3.58 -19.20
C GLU A 47 -5.93 -4.09 -17.76
N TYR A 48 -4.87 -3.98 -16.96
CA TYR A 48 -4.90 -4.33 -15.55
C TYR A 48 -5.91 -3.51 -14.75
N LEU A 49 -6.06 -2.23 -15.07
CA LEU A 49 -7.09 -1.39 -14.47
C LEU A 49 -8.49 -1.91 -14.80
N ALA A 50 -8.75 -2.29 -16.06
CA ALA A 50 -10.04 -2.84 -16.46
C ALA A 50 -10.35 -4.15 -15.72
N ASP A 51 -9.39 -5.06 -15.66
CA ASP A 51 -9.52 -6.33 -14.92
C ASP A 51 -9.83 -6.10 -13.43
N CYS A 52 -9.18 -5.10 -12.82
CA CYS A 52 -9.44 -4.72 -11.44
C CYS A 52 -10.86 -4.19 -11.24
N ILE A 53 -11.37 -3.39 -12.18
CA ILE A 53 -12.74 -2.87 -12.13
C ILE A 53 -13.75 -4.01 -12.29
N GLU A 54 -13.53 -4.94 -13.21
CA GLU A 54 -14.39 -6.13 -13.36
C GLU A 54 -14.37 -7.00 -12.11
N ASN A 55 -13.19 -7.22 -11.50
CA ASN A 55 -13.11 -7.98 -10.25
C ASN A 55 -13.91 -7.34 -9.10
N LEU A 56 -13.95 -6.00 -9.04
CA LEU A 56 -14.77 -5.29 -8.07
C LEU A 56 -16.27 -5.48 -8.38
N ARG A 57 -16.67 -5.40 -9.65
CA ARG A 57 -18.06 -5.63 -10.08
C ARG A 57 -18.53 -7.04 -9.74
N ASP A 58 -17.71 -8.06 -9.97
CA ASP A 58 -17.99 -9.46 -9.61
C ASP A 58 -18.18 -9.66 -8.11
N LYS A 59 -17.53 -8.83 -7.30
CA LYS A 59 -17.71 -8.78 -5.83
C LYS A 59 -18.89 -7.91 -5.38
N GLY A 60 -19.68 -7.37 -6.31
CA GLY A 60 -20.80 -6.48 -6.04
C GLY A 60 -20.38 -5.05 -5.63
N ILE A 61 -19.13 -4.68 -5.87
CA ILE A 61 -18.60 -3.35 -5.55
C ILE A 61 -18.65 -2.49 -6.82
N HIS A 62 -19.60 -1.54 -6.86
CA HIS A 62 -19.76 -0.62 -7.98
C HIS A 62 -19.11 0.73 -7.67
N LEU A 63 -18.06 1.06 -8.43
CA LEU A 63 -17.44 2.38 -8.37
C LEU A 63 -18.39 3.41 -8.98
N LYS A 64 -18.64 4.50 -8.25
CA LYS A 64 -19.31 5.68 -8.80
C LYS A 64 -18.26 6.47 -9.58
N VAL A 65 -18.47 6.60 -10.88
CA VAL A 65 -17.72 7.50 -11.75
C VAL A 65 -18.36 8.88 -11.68
#